data_AF-A0A7X2IAG9-F1
#
_entry.id   AF-A0A7X2IAG9-F1
#
_cell.length_a   1.000
_cell.length_b   1.000
_cell.length_c   1.000
_cell.angle_alpha   90.00
_cell.angle_beta   90.00
_cell.angle_gamma   90.00
#
_symmetry.space_group_name_H-M   'P 1'
#
loop_
_entity.id
_entity.type
_entity.pdbx_description
1 polymer ?
#
loop_
_entity_poly.entity_id
_entity_poly.type
_entity_poly.pdbx_seq_one_letter_code
_entity_poly.pdbx_strand_id
1 'polypeptide(L)'
;MTFGQRLKEERKRLGMTQPDFALVGKVEKNTQINYEQDKRSPTAEYLLAISEIGVDVHYVLYGSPSSDSLTEDERELLAGYRKLDLRAKARVLGVIEGASDTDPPAPAPKGRANITIHGGVGQQIHGEIFKKVVGPQMVKAPSKKKS
;
A
#
# COMPACT_ATOMS: atom_id res chain seq x y z
N MET A 1 17.71 -3.23 5.76
CA MET A 1 18.41 -3.46 4.49
C MET A 1 19.71 -2.67 4.48
N THR A 2 20.84 -3.28 4.14
CA THR A 2 22.18 -2.64 4.13
C THR A 2 22.50 -1.98 2.78
N PHE A 3 23.62 -1.24 2.72
CA PHE A 3 24.12 -0.64 1.48
C PHE A 3 24.41 -1.72 0.43
N GLY A 4 25.16 -2.76 0.80
CA GLY A 4 25.54 -3.85 -0.08
C GLY A 4 24.32 -4.64 -0.60
N GLN A 5 23.31 -4.81 0.25
CA GLN A 5 22.03 -5.39 -0.17
C GLN A 5 21.33 -4.55 -1.24
N ARG A 6 21.28 -3.22 -1.08
CA ARG A 6 20.64 -2.33 -2.06
C ARG A 6 21.41 -2.27 -3.37
N LEU A 7 22.74 -2.24 -3.31
CA LEU A 7 23.60 -2.32 -4.50
C LEU A 7 23.35 -3.63 -5.27
N LYS A 8 23.20 -4.75 -4.54
CA LYS A 8 22.89 -6.05 -5.13
C LYS A 8 21.50 -6.09 -5.76
N GLU A 9 20.51 -5.46 -5.14
CA GLU A 9 19.16 -5.34 -5.73
C GLU A 9 19.18 -4.54 -7.02
N GLU A 10 19.86 -3.40 -7.06
CA GLU A 10 19.97 -2.59 -8.28
C GLU A 10 20.67 -3.36 -9.41
N ARG A 11 21.77 -4.06 -9.11
CA ARG A 11 22.42 -4.94 -10.10
C ARG A 11 21.44 -5.99 -10.65
N LYS A 12 20.68 -6.64 -9.76
CA LYS A 12 19.70 -7.65 -10.16
C LYS A 12 18.54 -7.06 -10.95
N ARG A 13 18.08 -5.86 -10.63
CA ARG A 13 17.06 -5.12 -11.37
C ARG A 13 17.49 -4.89 -12.82
N LEU A 14 18.77 -4.63 -13.04
CA LEU A 14 19.37 -4.52 -14.37
C LEU A 14 19.68 -5.88 -15.04
N GLY A 15 19.41 -7.01 -14.38
CA GLY A 15 19.66 -8.35 -14.93
C GLY A 15 21.15 -8.71 -15.07
N MET A 16 22.05 -7.96 -14.43
CA MET A 16 23.50 -8.11 -14.64
C MET A 16 24.13 -9.12 -13.70
N THR A 17 25.19 -9.80 -14.18
CA THR A 17 26.03 -10.65 -13.33
C THR A 17 27.02 -9.82 -12.50
N GLN A 18 27.58 -10.39 -11.43
CA GLN A 18 28.59 -9.69 -10.61
C GLN A 18 29.84 -9.30 -11.42
N PRO A 19 30.41 -10.17 -12.29
CA PRO A 19 31.50 -9.78 -13.19
C PRO A 19 31.15 -8.60 -14.09
N ASP A 20 30.00 -8.64 -14.78
CA ASP A 20 29.63 -7.60 -15.74
C ASP A 20 29.44 -6.25 -15.06
N PHE A 21 28.85 -6.25 -13.87
CA PHE A 21 28.65 -5.05 -13.07
C PHE A 21 29.97 -4.49 -12.51
N ALA A 22 30.90 -5.38 -12.13
CA ALA A 22 32.24 -4.99 -11.70
C ALA A 22 33.03 -4.32 -12.83
N LEU A 23 32.89 -4.83 -14.06
CA LEU A 23 33.49 -4.26 -15.28
C LEU A 23 33.02 -2.81 -15.52
N VAL A 24 31.73 -2.52 -15.35
CA VAL A 24 31.20 -1.15 -15.47
C VAL A 24 31.86 -0.23 -14.44
N GLY A 25 31.95 -0.69 -13.19
CA GLY A 25 32.63 0.03 -12.12
C GLY A 25 34.16 0.07 -12.22
N LYS A 26 34.76 -0.52 -13.27
CA LYS A 26 36.21 -0.66 -13.46
C LYS A 26 36.92 -1.31 -12.26
N VAL A 27 36.26 -2.29 -11.64
CA VAL A 27 36.77 -3.05 -10.51
C VAL A 27 36.75 -4.55 -10.78
N GLU A 28 37.53 -5.29 -10.01
CA GLU A 28 37.52 -6.75 -10.04
C GLU A 28 36.21 -7.34 -9.48
N LYS A 29 35.83 -8.53 -9.95
CA LYS A 29 34.65 -9.28 -9.44
C LYS A 29 34.66 -9.42 -7.91
N ASN A 30 35.83 -9.70 -7.33
CA ASN A 30 35.94 -9.87 -5.87
C ASN A 30 35.66 -8.56 -5.12
N THR A 31 36.04 -7.42 -5.71
CA THR A 31 35.71 -6.09 -5.17
C THR A 31 34.20 -5.87 -5.16
N GLN A 32 33.51 -6.23 -6.25
CA GLN A 32 32.04 -6.18 -6.30
C GLN A 32 31.37 -7.06 -5.24
N ILE A 33 31.87 -8.28 -5.04
CA ILE A 33 31.36 -9.17 -3.99
C ILE A 33 31.54 -8.54 -2.61
N ASN A 34 32.69 -7.91 -2.36
CA ASN A 34 32.95 -7.24 -1.08
C ASN A 34 32.03 -6.05 -0.85
N TYR A 35 31.68 -5.30 -1.90
CA TYR A 35 30.68 -4.23 -1.80
C TYR A 35 29.29 -4.78 -1.49
N GLU A 36 28.84 -5.83 -2.17
CA GLU A 36 27.53 -6.46 -1.94
C GLU A 36 27.41 -7.16 -0.58
N GLN A 37 28.54 -7.45 0.08
CA GLN A 37 28.61 -8.06 1.41
C GLN A 37 28.92 -7.04 2.52
N ASP A 38 28.93 -5.74 2.21
CA ASP A 38 29.26 -4.66 3.16
C ASP A 38 30.66 -4.81 3.79
N LYS A 39 31.58 -5.56 3.17
CA LYS A 39 32.97 -5.74 3.63
C LYS A 39 33.87 -4.57 3.28
N ARG A 40 33.48 -3.80 2.26
CA ARG A 40 34.19 -2.62 1.79
C ARG A 40 33.17 -1.63 1.22
N SER A 41 33.48 -0.34 1.29
CA SER A 41 32.69 0.70 0.63
C SER A 41 33.22 0.98 -0.78
N PRO A 42 32.34 1.17 -1.78
CA PRO A 42 32.73 1.62 -3.10
C PRO A 42 33.24 3.07 -3.09
N THR A 43 34.02 3.43 -4.11
CA THR A 43 34.47 4.81 -4.31
C THR A 43 33.39 5.62 -5.02
N ALA A 44 33.54 6.95 -5.02
CA ALA A 44 32.63 7.83 -5.75
C ALA A 44 32.68 7.57 -7.27
N GLU A 45 33.86 7.30 -7.82
CA GLU A 45 34.06 6.98 -9.24
C GLU A 45 33.32 5.70 -9.65
N TYR A 46 33.34 4.68 -8.77
CA TYR A 46 32.57 3.47 -8.97
C TYR A 46 31.06 3.77 -9.02
N LEU A 47 30.56 4.59 -8.08
CA LEU A 47 29.14 4.96 -8.03
C LEU A 47 28.68 5.77 -9.24
N LEU A 48 29.52 6.70 -9.71
CA LEU A 48 29.27 7.46 -10.95
C LEU A 48 29.23 6.53 -12.17
N ALA A 49 30.17 5.60 -12.28
CA ALA A 49 30.22 4.68 -13.42
C ALA A 49 28.96 3.80 -13.52
N ILE A 50 28.46 3.30 -12.38
CA ILE A 50 27.23 2.49 -12.39
C ILE A 50 25.96 3.34 -12.54
N SER A 51 25.97 4.63 -12.19
CA SER A 51 24.80 5.49 -12.43
C SER A 51 24.55 5.71 -13.92
N GLU A 52 25.60 5.69 -14.75
CA GLU A 52 25.49 5.81 -16.22
C GLU A 52 24.69 4.66 -16.86
N ILE A 53 24.66 3.48 -16.22
CA ILE A 53 23.86 2.33 -16.66
C ILE A 53 22.47 2.27 -15.97
N GLY A 54 22.07 3.36 -15.31
CA GLY A 54 20.74 3.51 -14.73
C GLY A 54 20.57 2.93 -13.34
N VAL A 55 21.65 2.75 -12.56
CA VAL A 55 21.55 2.45 -11.11
C VAL A 55 21.07 3.69 -10.36
N ASP A 56 20.05 3.54 -9.51
CA ASP A 56 19.62 4.60 -8.58
C ASP A 56 20.59 4.67 -7.39
N VAL A 57 21.64 5.49 -7.53
CA VAL A 57 22.66 5.68 -6.48
C VAL A 57 22.05 6.29 -5.20
N HIS A 58 20.99 7.10 -5.32
CA HIS A 58 20.30 7.65 -4.14
C HIS A 58 19.64 6.53 -3.34
N TYR A 59 18.95 5.60 -4.01
CA TYR A 59 18.40 4.42 -3.38
C TYR A 59 19.49 3.59 -2.71
N VAL A 60 20.61 3.34 -3.40
CA VAL A 60 21.73 2.58 -2.83
C VAL A 60 22.27 3.25 -1.55
N LEU A 61 22.43 4.58 -1.55
CA LEU A 61 22.94 5.33 -0.40
C LEU A 61 21.94 5.44 0.76
N TYR A 62 20.72 5.89 0.47
CA TYR A 62 19.75 6.33 1.49
C TYR A 62 18.62 5.32 1.76
N GLY A 63 18.43 4.34 0.88
CA GLY A 63 17.36 3.35 0.99
C GLY A 63 15.98 3.84 0.56
N SER A 64 15.89 5.07 0.03
CA SER A 64 14.70 5.60 -0.61
C SER A 64 15.01 5.93 -2.08
N PRO A 65 14.10 5.62 -3.02
CA PRO A 65 14.24 6.02 -4.42
C PRO A 65 14.55 7.51 -4.55
N SER A 66 15.38 7.87 -5.53
CA SER A 66 15.61 9.29 -5.85
C SER A 66 14.30 9.95 -6.27
N SER A 67 14.15 11.25 -6.02
CA SER A 67 13.10 12.05 -6.67
C SER A 67 13.34 12.24 -8.17
N ASP A 68 14.50 11.82 -8.68
CA ASP A 68 14.86 11.92 -10.10
C ASP A 68 14.36 10.71 -10.91
N SER A 69 14.13 9.55 -10.26
CA SER A 69 13.52 8.37 -10.89
C SER A 69 11.99 8.43 -10.98
N LEU A 70 11.39 9.55 -10.57
CA LEU A 70 9.95 9.77 -10.70
C LEU A 70 9.56 9.74 -12.18
N THR A 71 8.41 9.15 -12.46
CA THR A 71 7.69 9.33 -13.72
C THR A 71 7.23 10.78 -13.88
N GLU A 72 6.80 11.19 -15.08
CA GLU A 72 6.42 12.59 -15.33
C GLU A 72 5.19 13.00 -14.50
N ASP A 73 4.22 12.09 -14.36
CA ASP A 73 3.04 12.26 -13.52
C ASP A 73 3.40 12.34 -12.03
N GLU A 74 4.35 11.52 -11.56
CA GLU A 74 4.85 11.63 -10.18
C GLU A 74 5.59 12.96 -9.93
N ARG A 75 6.39 13.43 -10.89
CA ARG A 75 7.04 14.76 -10.82
C ARG A 75 6.02 15.88 -10.74
N GLU A 76 5.01 15.86 -11.60
CA GLU A 76 3.94 16.86 -11.62
C GLU A 76 3.15 16.88 -10.31
N LEU A 77 2.77 15.70 -9.81
CA LEU A 77 2.06 15.55 -8.53
C LEU A 77 2.88 16.15 -7.37
N LEU A 78 4.17 15.82 -7.27
CA LEU A 78 5.02 16.38 -6.21
C LEU A 78 5.23 17.90 -6.35
N ALA A 79 5.41 18.39 -7.58
CA ALA A 79 5.58 19.82 -7.85
C ALA A 79 4.32 20.60 -7.46
N GLY A 80 3.13 20.07 -7.77
CA GLY A 80 1.85 20.60 -7.33
C GLY A 80 1.69 20.55 -5.81
N TYR A 81 1.90 19.36 -5.22
CA TYR A 81 1.74 19.13 -3.79
C TYR A 81 2.62 20.05 -2.93
N ARG A 82 3.88 20.29 -3.31
CA ARG A 82 4.79 21.17 -2.56
C ARG A 82 4.29 22.61 -2.46
N LYS A 83 3.55 23.12 -3.45
CA LYS A 83 2.98 24.46 -3.50
C LYS A 83 1.71 24.62 -2.64
N LEU A 84 1.12 23.53 -2.15
CA LEU A 84 -0.12 23.55 -1.39
C LEU A 84 0.09 23.96 0.08
N ASP A 85 -0.95 24.58 0.65
CA ASP A 85 -1.06 24.79 2.10
C ASP A 85 -1.31 23.46 2.84
N LEU A 86 -1.20 23.50 4.18
CA LEU A 86 -1.33 22.30 5.02
C LEU A 86 -2.67 21.59 4.86
N ARG A 87 -3.76 22.35 4.68
CA ARG A 87 -5.12 21.79 4.56
C ARG A 87 -5.29 21.11 3.21
N ALA A 88 -4.78 21.71 2.14
CA ALA A 88 -4.82 21.17 0.80
C ALA A 88 -3.94 19.92 0.68
N LYS A 89 -2.76 19.91 1.31
CA LYS A 89 -1.91 18.71 1.43
C LYS A 89 -2.65 17.55 2.10
N ALA A 90 -3.31 17.81 3.22
CA ALA A 90 -4.11 16.81 3.93
C ALA A 90 -5.24 16.23 3.07
N ARG A 91 -5.89 17.05 2.24
CA ARG A 91 -6.89 16.56 1.28
C ARG A 91 -6.31 15.63 0.22
N VAL A 92 -5.18 16.01 -0.38
CA VAL A 92 -4.51 15.18 -1.39
C VAL A 92 -4.11 13.83 -0.79
N LEU A 93 -3.54 13.82 0.42
CA LEU A 93 -3.21 12.58 1.13
C LEU A 93 -4.45 11.72 1.38
N GLY A 94 -5.57 12.31 1.84
CA GLY A 94 -6.82 11.57 2.06
C GLY A 94 -7.43 10.97 0.78
N VAL A 95 -7.25 11.63 -0.38
CA VAL A 95 -7.67 11.06 -1.68
C VAL A 95 -6.82 9.84 -2.04
N ILE A 96 -5.49 9.91 -1.84
CA ILE A 96 -4.58 8.79 -2.12
C ILE A 96 -4.89 7.61 -1.18
N GLU A 97 -5.11 7.88 0.11
CA GLU A 97 -5.47 6.86 1.10
C GLU A 97 -6.82 6.22 0.78
N GLY A 98 -7.86 7.02 0.48
CA GLY A 98 -9.17 6.49 0.09
C GLY A 98 -9.19 5.77 -1.26
N ALA A 99 -8.21 6.00 -2.13
CA ALA A 99 -8.05 5.27 -3.39
C ALA A 99 -7.29 3.94 -3.22
N SER A 100 -6.67 3.70 -2.06
CA SER A 100 -5.90 2.48 -1.77
C SER A 100 -6.73 1.29 -1.28
N ASP A 101 -8.08 1.40 -1.33
CA ASP A 101 -9.00 0.28 -1.14
C ASP A 101 -8.89 -0.74 -2.28
N THR A 102 -7.87 -1.59 -2.22
CA THR A 102 -7.80 -2.86 -2.97
C THR A 102 -8.52 -4.00 -2.26
N ASP A 103 -9.37 -3.72 -1.26
CA ASP A 103 -10.21 -4.75 -0.67
C ASP A 103 -11.30 -5.15 -1.68
N PRO A 104 -11.43 -6.46 -2.03
CA PRO A 104 -12.63 -6.92 -2.73
C PRO A 104 -13.84 -6.51 -1.87
N PRO A 105 -14.95 -6.08 -2.49
CA PRO A 105 -16.11 -5.58 -1.75
C PRO A 105 -16.47 -6.60 -0.68
N ALA A 106 -16.49 -6.14 0.58
CA ALA A 106 -16.82 -6.98 1.72
C ALA A 106 -18.09 -7.79 1.39
N PRO A 107 -18.10 -9.12 1.62
CA PRO A 107 -19.27 -9.93 1.31
C PRO A 107 -20.47 -9.33 2.01
N ALA A 108 -21.54 -9.10 1.25
CA ALA A 108 -22.77 -8.48 1.73
C ALA A 108 -23.18 -9.08 3.08
N PRO A 109 -23.56 -8.26 4.07
CA PRO A 109 -23.87 -8.75 5.40
C PRO A 109 -24.98 -9.82 5.31
N LYS A 110 -24.62 -11.07 5.64
CA LYS A 110 -25.58 -12.18 5.75
C LYS A 110 -26.48 -11.92 6.95
N GLY A 111 -27.63 -11.32 6.70
CA GLY A 111 -28.60 -11.06 7.76
C GLY A 111 -29.70 -10.05 7.41
N ARG A 112 -30.21 -10.03 6.17
CA ARG A 112 -31.51 -9.39 5.92
C ARG A 112 -32.60 -10.37 6.32
N ALA A 113 -33.24 -10.14 7.47
CA ALA A 113 -34.42 -10.89 7.86
C ALA A 113 -35.57 -10.52 6.90
N ASN A 114 -35.85 -11.38 5.93
CA ASN A 114 -37.00 -11.23 5.05
C ASN A 114 -38.27 -11.61 5.82
N ILE A 115 -39.04 -10.60 6.24
CA ILE A 115 -40.37 -10.84 6.82
C ILE A 115 -41.35 -10.99 5.66
N THR A 116 -41.85 -12.21 5.45
CA THR A 116 -42.90 -12.50 4.45
C THR A 116 -44.26 -12.41 5.14
N ILE A 117 -45.09 -11.46 4.73
CA ILE A 117 -46.44 -11.27 5.27
C ILE A 117 -47.42 -11.86 4.25
N HIS A 118 -48.12 -12.93 4.63
CA HIS A 118 -49.14 -13.54 3.79
C HIS A 118 -50.48 -12.83 3.99
N GLY A 119 -50.88 -12.02 3.01
CA GLY A 119 -52.12 -11.25 2.99
C GLY A 119 -52.11 -10.25 1.83
N GLY A 120 -53.27 -9.73 1.42
CA GLY A 120 -53.34 -8.72 0.35
C GLY A 120 -52.69 -7.41 0.79
N VAL A 121 -51.44 -7.17 0.39
CA VAL A 121 -50.70 -5.93 0.69
C VAL A 121 -50.63 -5.06 -0.57
N GLY A 122 -51.13 -3.83 -0.49
CA GLY A 122 -51.18 -2.91 -1.64
C GLY A 122 -49.84 -2.30 -2.04
N GLN A 123 -48.98 -1.95 -1.08
CA GLN A 123 -47.69 -1.34 -1.38
C GLN A 123 -46.64 -1.71 -0.32
N GLN A 124 -45.47 -2.18 -0.77
CA GLN A 124 -44.30 -2.45 0.06
C GLN A 124 -43.29 -1.32 -0.08
N ILE A 125 -42.83 -0.78 1.05
CA ILE A 125 -41.87 0.32 1.10
C ILE A 125 -40.58 -0.22 1.73
N HIS A 126 -39.45 -0.12 1.03
CA HIS A 126 -38.13 -0.47 1.56
C HIS A 126 -37.52 0.76 2.26
N GLY A 127 -37.25 0.68 3.55
CA GLY A 127 -36.57 1.73 4.31
C GLY A 127 -35.60 1.14 5.33
N GLU A 128 -34.45 1.80 5.53
CA GLU A 128 -33.48 1.40 6.55
C GLU A 128 -33.91 1.92 7.93
N ILE A 129 -34.23 1.00 8.85
CA ILE A 129 -34.71 1.35 10.19
C ILE A 129 -33.51 1.44 11.14
N PHE A 130 -32.92 2.63 11.28
CA PHE A 130 -31.95 2.90 12.35
C PHE A 130 -32.66 3.14 13.68
N LYS A 131 -33.06 2.05 14.37
CA LYS A 131 -33.10 1.87 15.84
C LYS A 131 -33.89 0.61 16.21
N LYS A 132 -33.33 -0.20 17.11
CA LYS A 132 -33.96 -1.40 17.68
C LYS A 132 -35.18 -0.98 18.50
N VAL A 133 -36.39 -1.26 18.01
CA VAL A 133 -37.62 -1.14 18.81
C VAL A 133 -37.83 -2.47 19.54
N VAL A 134 -37.73 -2.47 20.87
CA VAL A 134 -38.03 -3.63 21.71
C VAL A 134 -39.50 -3.57 22.11
N GLY A 135 -40.32 -4.49 21.62
CA GLY A 135 -41.72 -4.65 22.04
C GLY A 135 -41.83 -5.36 23.40
N PRO A 136 -42.90 -5.13 24.17
CA PRO A 136 -43.07 -5.73 25.50
C PRO A 136 -43.26 -7.25 25.42
N GLN A 137 -42.54 -7.97 26.28
CA GLN A 137 -42.56 -9.43 26.34
C GLN A 137 -43.81 -9.92 27.09
N MET A 138 -44.67 -10.68 26.41
CA MET A 138 -45.85 -11.30 27.05
C MET A 138 -45.42 -12.48 27.92
N VAL A 139 -45.60 -12.36 29.23
CA VAL A 139 -45.39 -13.45 30.20
C VAL A 139 -46.67 -14.30 30.25
N LYS A 140 -46.56 -15.62 30.06
CA LYS A 140 -47.68 -16.55 30.24
C LYS A 140 -48.07 -16.59 31.73
N ALA A 141 -49.34 -16.29 32.03
CA ALA A 141 -49.90 -16.44 33.38
C ALA A 141 -49.96 -17.93 33.78
N PRO A 142 -49.66 -18.28 35.05
CA PRO A 142 -49.70 -19.67 35.50
C PRO A 142 -51.14 -20.19 35.65
N SER A 143 -51.39 -21.40 35.12
CA SER A 143 -52.66 -22.11 35.25
C SER A 143 -52.89 -22.58 36.69
N LYS A 144 -54.03 -22.23 37.30
CA LYS A 144 -54.45 -22.77 38.60
C LYS A 144 -54.83 -24.25 38.47
N LYS A 145 -54.18 -25.13 39.24
CA LYS A 145 -54.67 -26.50 39.51
C LYS A 145 -55.81 -26.42 40.53
N LYS A 146 -56.96 -27.02 40.20
CA LYS A 146 -58.07 -27.26 41.15
C LYS A 146 -57.64 -28.33 42.15
N SER A 147 -57.92 -28.09 43.43
CA SER A 147 -58.12 -29.11 44.46
C SER A 147 -59.59 -29.13 44.85
#